data_AF-A0A957TX30-F1
#
_entry.id   AF-A0A957TX30-F1
#
_cell.length_a   1.000
_cell.length_b   1.000
_cell.length_c   1.000
_cell.angle_alpha   90.00
_cell.angle_beta   90.00
_cell.angle_gamma   90.00
#
_symmetry.space_group_name_H-M   'P 1'
#
loop_
_entity.id
_entity.type
_entity.pdbx_description
1 polymer ?
#
loop_
_entity_poly.entity_id
_entity_poly.type
_entity_poly.pdbx_seq_one_letter_code
_entity_poly.pdbx_strand_id
1 'polypeptide(L)'
;TATIEVANAKLWGPGHPHLYPLTVTLHDNDTVLDRYTLDIGIRTIAVAGDQLLLNGEPIFLKGFGKHEDFPIHGRGMNLPVAVRDASLFHWLGANSYRTAHYPYAEEAMDLADREGILIIDEIPAVSLQFGDG
;
A
#
# COMPACT_ATOMS: atom_id res chain seq x y z
N THR A 1 -12.80 21.57 1.63
CA THR A 1 -12.24 20.33 2.21
C THR A 1 -13.03 20.00 3.47
N ALA A 2 -13.33 18.72 3.70
CA ALA A 2 -13.92 18.26 4.95
C ALA A 2 -12.82 17.66 5.85
N THR A 3 -13.03 17.68 7.16
CA THR A 3 -12.14 17.05 8.14
C THR A 3 -12.98 16.21 9.07
N ILE A 4 -12.55 14.98 9.34
CA ILE A 4 -13.22 14.03 10.23
C ILE A 4 -12.27 13.72 11.37
N GLU A 5 -12.70 13.96 12.59
CA GLU A 5 -11.94 13.59 13.78
C GLU A 5 -12.29 12.18 14.23
N VAL A 6 -11.27 11.32 14.34
CA VAL A 6 -11.40 9.96 14.87
C VAL A 6 -10.76 9.93 16.25
N ALA A 7 -11.57 10.08 17.30
CA ALA A 7 -11.09 10.04 18.68
C ALA A 7 -10.44 8.68 18.99
N ASN A 8 -9.23 8.71 19.59
CA ASN A 8 -8.46 7.52 19.92
C ASN A 8 -8.23 6.59 18.71
N ALA A 9 -7.88 7.17 17.55
CA ALA A 9 -7.62 6.44 16.32
C ALA A 9 -6.58 5.32 16.54
N LYS A 10 -6.89 4.13 16.04
CA LYS A 10 -5.93 3.03 15.94
C LYS A 10 -5.09 3.26 14.69
N LEU A 11 -3.80 3.50 14.89
CA LEU A 11 -2.88 3.78 13.79
C LEU A 11 -2.55 2.51 13.02
N TRP A 12 -2.40 2.66 11.71
CA TRP A 12 -1.93 1.61 10.82
C TRP A 12 -0.41 1.51 10.86
N GLY A 13 0.11 0.28 10.82
CA GLY A 13 1.52 -0.02 10.65
C GLY A 13 1.80 -1.53 10.56
N PRO A 14 3.04 -1.95 10.26
CA PRO A 14 3.41 -3.37 10.28
C PRO A 14 3.11 -4.02 11.63
N GLY A 15 2.46 -5.19 11.62
CA GLY A 15 1.98 -5.89 12.82
C GLY A 15 0.70 -5.31 13.44
N HIS A 16 0.29 -4.10 13.03
CA HIS A 16 -0.94 -3.43 13.46
C HIS A 16 -1.69 -2.78 12.26
N PRO A 17 -2.11 -3.55 11.24
CA PRO A 17 -2.70 -3.01 10.00
C PRO A 17 -4.17 -2.61 10.18
N HIS A 18 -4.46 -1.64 11.04
CA HIS A 18 -5.83 -1.22 11.28
C HIS A 18 -6.38 -0.38 10.12
N LEU A 19 -7.48 -0.82 9.52
CA LEU A 19 -8.19 -0.12 8.44
C LEU A 19 -9.57 0.36 8.90
N TYR A 20 -9.98 1.52 8.40
CA TYR A 20 -11.31 2.10 8.60
C TYR A 20 -12.01 2.22 7.25
N PRO A 21 -13.29 1.81 7.12
CA PRO A 21 -14.07 2.10 5.92
C PRO A 21 -14.42 3.59 5.88
N LEU A 22 -13.90 4.31 4.91
CA LEU A 22 -14.29 5.69 4.59
C LEU A 22 -15.35 5.66 3.49
N THR A 23 -16.56 6.10 3.83
CA THR A 23 -17.66 6.19 2.86
C THR A 23 -17.96 7.65 2.51
N VAL A 24 -18.02 7.94 1.20
CA VAL A 24 -18.51 9.20 0.65
C VAL A 24 -19.83 8.93 -0.06
N THR A 25 -20.88 9.69 0.26
CA THR A 25 -22.21 9.56 -0.35
C THR A 25 -22.60 10.88 -1.02
N LEU A 26 -23.00 10.80 -2.30
CA LEU A 26 -23.52 11.93 -3.05
C LEU A 26 -25.04 11.97 -2.92
N HIS A 27 -25.57 13.13 -2.53
CA HIS A 27 -27.00 13.36 -2.37
C HIS A 27 -27.51 14.43 -3.34
N ASP A 28 -28.73 14.24 -3.84
CA ASP A 28 -29.58 15.27 -4.40
C ASP A 28 -30.84 15.39 -3.53
N ASN A 29 -30.88 16.41 -2.69
CA ASN A 29 -31.83 16.54 -1.58
C ASN A 29 -31.83 15.27 -0.70
N ASP A 30 -32.99 14.64 -0.51
CA ASP A 30 -33.14 13.40 0.27
C ASP A 30 -32.78 12.13 -0.52
N THR A 31 -32.42 12.24 -1.80
CA THR A 31 -32.09 11.10 -2.65
C THR A 31 -30.59 10.85 -2.66
N VAL A 32 -30.17 9.61 -2.38
CA VAL A 32 -28.79 9.17 -2.60
C VAL A 32 -28.59 8.87 -4.07
N LEU A 33 -27.67 9.60 -4.71
CA LEU A 33 -27.30 9.39 -6.12
C LEU A 33 -26.17 8.36 -6.26
N ASP A 34 -25.19 8.39 -5.37
CA ASP A 34 -24.02 7.50 -5.41
C ASP A 34 -23.42 7.32 -4.02
N ARG A 35 -22.68 6.21 -3.84
CA ARG A 35 -21.94 5.89 -2.63
C ARG A 35 -20.67 5.12 -2.97
N TYR A 36 -19.55 5.62 -2.48
CA TYR A 36 -18.25 4.98 -2.61
C TYR A 36 -17.64 4.73 -1.24
N THR A 37 -17.07 3.54 -1.02
CA THR A 37 -16.40 3.16 0.23
C THR A 37 -15.00 2.66 -0.08
N LEU A 38 -14.01 3.14 0.67
CA LEU A 38 -12.62 2.73 0.58
C LEU A 38 -12.08 2.43 1.99
N ASP A 39 -11.39 1.31 2.16
CA ASP A 39 -10.66 1.02 3.39
C ASP A 39 -9.39 1.89 3.47
N ILE A 40 -9.20 2.60 4.57
CA ILE A 40 -8.05 3.50 4.78
C ILE A 40 -7.31 3.21 6.08
N GLY A 41 -5.99 3.30 6.07
CA GLY A 41 -5.15 3.21 7.26
C GLY A 41 -4.69 4.60 7.72
N ILE A 42 -5.01 4.97 8.97
CA ILE A 42 -4.55 6.25 9.55
C ILE A 42 -3.09 6.11 9.96
N ARG A 43 -2.19 6.82 9.30
CA ARG A 43 -0.74 6.82 9.60
C ARG A 43 -0.07 8.12 9.19
N THR A 44 1.11 8.38 9.73
CA THR A 44 2.02 9.41 9.22
C THR A 44 3.32 8.76 8.72
N ILE A 45 3.86 9.30 7.62
CA ILE A 45 5.19 8.97 7.12
C ILE A 45 5.97 10.28 7.05
N ALA A 46 7.18 10.31 7.62
CA ALA A 46 8.04 11.49 7.58
C ALA A 46 9.50 11.09 7.39
N VAL A 47 10.32 12.02 6.91
CA VAL A 47 11.79 11.89 6.89
C VAL A 47 12.35 12.91 7.86
N ALA A 48 13.20 12.46 8.79
CA ALA A 48 13.89 13.31 9.74
C ALA A 48 15.39 12.98 9.73
N GLY A 49 16.18 13.84 9.08
CA GLY A 49 17.59 13.56 8.84
C GLY A 49 17.78 12.36 7.91
N ASP A 50 18.44 11.32 8.40
CA ASP A 50 18.69 10.05 7.70
C ASP A 50 17.67 8.95 8.06
N GLN A 51 16.64 9.27 8.84
CA GLN A 51 15.63 8.31 9.30
C GLN A 51 14.30 8.48 8.55
N LEU A 52 13.70 7.35 8.18
CA LEU A 52 12.29 7.26 7.83
C LEU A 52 11.50 7.01 9.12
N LEU A 53 10.45 7.79 9.35
CA LEU A 53 9.56 7.67 10.49
C LEU A 53 8.18 7.19 10.05
N LEU A 54 7.63 6.20 10.76
CA LEU A 54 6.23 5.79 10.68
C LEU A 54 5.57 6.11 12.02
N ASN A 55 4.50 6.91 12.00
CA ASN A 55 3.78 7.32 13.21
C ASN A 55 4.69 8.00 14.26
N GLY A 56 5.72 8.72 13.81
CA GLY A 56 6.69 9.42 14.66
C GLY A 56 7.88 8.58 15.10
N GLU A 57 7.88 7.27 14.86
CA GLU A 57 8.94 6.35 15.28
C GLU A 57 9.81 5.90 14.10
N PRO A 58 11.14 5.78 14.26
CA PRO A 58 12.02 5.29 13.20
C PRO A 58 11.64 3.88 12.73
N ILE A 59 11.60 3.70 11.42
CA ILE A 59 11.34 2.41 10.78
C ILE A 59 12.41 2.07 9.75
N PHE A 60 12.92 0.85 9.83
CA PHE A 60 13.83 0.30 8.83
C PHE A 60 13.04 -0.60 7.86
N LEU A 61 13.09 -0.27 6.57
CA LEU A 61 12.43 -1.02 5.51
C LEU A 61 13.25 -2.27 5.17
N LYS A 62 12.66 -3.45 5.39
CA LYS A 62 13.25 -4.76 5.13
C LYS A 62 12.39 -5.47 4.10
N GLY A 63 12.95 -5.74 2.94
CA GLY A 63 12.29 -6.58 1.95
C GLY A 63 12.90 -6.45 0.56
N PHE A 64 12.06 -6.39 -0.46
CA PHE A 64 12.47 -6.75 -1.81
C PHE A 64 11.93 -5.79 -2.87
N GLY A 65 12.62 -5.71 -4.01
CA GLY A 65 11.95 -5.43 -5.27
C GLY A 65 11.22 -6.71 -5.69
N LYS A 66 9.93 -6.59 -6.00
CA LYS A 66 9.11 -7.72 -6.46
C LYS A 66 8.88 -7.60 -7.97
N HIS A 67 8.31 -8.62 -8.61
CA HIS A 67 7.57 -8.50 -9.86
C HIS A 67 6.19 -9.15 -9.71
N GLU A 68 5.19 -8.66 -10.44
CA GLU A 68 3.99 -9.45 -10.75
C GLU A 68 4.35 -10.43 -11.87
N ASP A 69 4.90 -11.58 -11.50
CA ASP A 69 5.21 -12.66 -12.43
C ASP A 69 5.05 -14.01 -11.73
N PHE A 70 4.47 -14.98 -12.44
CA PHE A 70 4.37 -16.35 -11.96
C PHE A 70 4.33 -17.34 -13.15
N PRO A 71 4.92 -18.54 -13.02
CA PRO A 71 4.88 -19.54 -14.09
C PRO A 71 3.46 -19.75 -14.64
N ILE A 72 3.37 -19.84 -15.96
CA ILE A 72 2.14 -19.98 -16.76
C ILE A 72 1.26 -18.71 -16.77
N HIS A 73 1.10 -18.01 -15.65
CA HIS A 73 0.22 -16.85 -15.53
C HIS A 73 0.88 -15.54 -15.99
N GLY A 74 2.22 -15.51 -16.05
CA GLY A 74 2.97 -14.29 -16.31
C GLY A 74 2.57 -13.21 -15.32
N ARG A 75 2.23 -12.03 -15.84
CA ARG A 75 1.78 -10.87 -15.04
C ARG A 75 0.29 -10.85 -14.70
N GLY A 76 -0.47 -11.87 -15.11
CA GLY A 76 -1.90 -11.92 -14.81
C GLY A 76 -2.12 -12.02 -13.29
N MET A 77 -2.96 -11.12 -12.75
CA MET A 77 -3.24 -11.10 -11.31
C MET A 77 -3.79 -12.44 -10.84
N ASN A 78 -3.17 -12.99 -9.79
CA ASN A 78 -3.50 -14.26 -9.20
C ASN A 78 -3.49 -14.11 -7.68
N LEU A 79 -4.67 -13.92 -7.10
CA LEU A 79 -4.85 -13.69 -5.65
C LEU A 79 -4.21 -14.78 -4.77
N PRO A 80 -4.35 -16.09 -5.06
CA PRO A 80 -3.62 -17.13 -4.34
C PRO A 80 -2.11 -16.93 -4.31
N VAL A 81 -1.51 -16.51 -5.42
CA VAL A 81 -0.06 -16.21 -5.49
C VAL A 81 0.27 -15.00 -4.63
N ALA A 82 -0.54 -13.93 -4.69
CA ALA A 82 -0.34 -12.74 -3.86
C ALA A 82 -0.41 -13.05 -2.35
N VAL A 83 -1.38 -13.86 -1.91
CA VAL A 83 -1.53 -14.29 -0.51
C VAL A 83 -0.36 -15.17 -0.07
N ARG A 84 0.09 -16.10 -0.92
CA ARG A 84 1.29 -16.89 -0.66
C ARG A 84 2.51 -15.99 -0.51
N ASP A 85 2.71 -15.05 -1.42
CA ASP A 85 3.85 -14.12 -1.38
C ASP A 85 3.81 -13.30 -0.08
N ALA A 86 2.66 -12.73 0.31
CA ALA A 86 2.51 -12.02 1.58
C ALA A 86 2.86 -12.89 2.79
N SER A 87 2.45 -14.17 2.79
CA SER A 87 2.83 -15.14 3.82
C SER A 87 4.35 -15.37 3.89
N LEU A 88 5.02 -15.40 2.72
CA LEU A 88 6.48 -15.50 2.65
C LEU A 88 7.18 -14.24 3.15
N PHE A 89 6.63 -13.05 2.88
CA PHE A 89 7.12 -11.78 3.46
C PHE A 89 7.12 -11.85 4.98
N HIS A 90 6.00 -12.27 5.58
CA HIS A 90 5.89 -12.42 7.03
C HIS A 90 6.85 -13.48 7.57
N TRP A 91 6.97 -14.62 6.90
CA TRP A 91 7.91 -15.69 7.29
C TRP A 91 9.37 -15.21 7.30
N LEU A 92 9.75 -14.35 6.35
CA LEU A 92 11.08 -13.75 6.25
C LEU A 92 11.30 -12.57 7.22
N GLY A 93 10.26 -12.12 7.93
CA GLY A 93 10.32 -10.92 8.77
C GLY A 93 10.52 -9.62 7.98
N ALA A 94 10.11 -9.63 6.71
CA ALA A 94 10.08 -8.46 5.84
C ALA A 94 8.83 -7.62 6.14
N ASN A 95 8.94 -6.30 5.94
CA ASN A 95 7.87 -5.33 6.22
C ASN A 95 7.59 -4.39 5.04
N SER A 96 8.28 -4.56 3.91
CA SER A 96 8.14 -3.67 2.77
C SER A 96 8.47 -4.33 1.43
N TYR A 97 7.89 -3.83 0.33
CA TYR A 97 8.41 -4.09 -1.01
C TYR A 97 8.30 -2.88 -1.94
N ARG A 98 9.13 -2.88 -2.99
CA ARG A 98 9.02 -1.93 -4.11
C ARG A 98 8.30 -2.58 -5.27
N THR A 99 7.35 -1.88 -5.88
CA THR A 99 6.62 -2.31 -7.10
C THR A 99 7.52 -2.20 -8.34
N ALA A 100 8.67 -2.88 -8.32
CA ALA A 100 9.60 -2.88 -9.42
C ALA A 100 8.93 -3.56 -10.64
N HIS A 101 8.86 -2.95 -11.82
CA HIS A 101 9.18 -1.56 -12.16
C HIS A 101 7.96 -0.89 -12.77
N TYR A 102 6.80 -1.00 -12.12
CA TYR A 102 5.51 -0.52 -12.59
C TYR A 102 4.49 -0.62 -11.45
N PRO A 103 3.44 0.22 -11.45
CA PRO A 103 2.32 0.05 -10.54
C PRO A 103 1.71 -1.34 -10.70
N TYR A 104 1.42 -2.00 -9.57
CA TYR A 104 0.83 -3.33 -9.53
C TYR A 104 -0.70 -3.27 -9.60
N ALA A 105 -1.33 -4.45 -9.71
CA ALA A 105 -2.78 -4.57 -9.57
C ALA A 105 -3.26 -4.01 -8.22
N GLU A 106 -4.42 -3.35 -8.22
CA GLU A 106 -5.00 -2.73 -7.02
C GLU A 106 -5.17 -3.75 -5.89
N GLU A 107 -5.52 -5.00 -6.21
CA GLU A 107 -5.72 -6.05 -5.22
C GLU A 107 -4.42 -6.45 -4.49
N ALA A 108 -3.24 -6.24 -5.10
CA ALA A 108 -1.96 -6.44 -4.43
C ALA A 108 -1.66 -5.30 -3.43
N MET A 109 -2.11 -4.09 -3.73
CA MET A 109 -2.00 -2.92 -2.86
C MET A 109 -2.97 -3.05 -1.67
N ASP A 110 -4.21 -3.43 -1.94
CA ASP A 110 -5.23 -3.74 -0.93
C ASP A 110 -4.77 -4.86 0.02
N LEU A 111 -4.11 -5.90 -0.51
CA LEU A 111 -3.54 -6.95 0.31
C LEU A 111 -2.40 -6.41 1.18
N ALA A 112 -1.51 -5.57 0.63
CA ALA A 112 -0.45 -4.94 1.42
C ALA A 112 -1.00 -4.08 2.57
N ASP A 113 -2.09 -3.33 2.33
CA ASP A 113 -2.78 -2.57 3.37
C ASP A 113 -3.32 -3.49 4.47
N ARG A 114 -3.95 -4.62 4.10
CA ARG A 114 -4.48 -5.60 5.07
C ARG A 114 -3.38 -6.34 5.85
N GLU A 115 -2.24 -6.57 5.21
CA GLU A 115 -1.11 -7.31 5.79
C GLU A 115 -0.12 -6.40 6.55
N GLY A 116 -0.27 -5.08 6.45
CA GLY A 116 0.63 -4.12 7.11
C GLY A 116 1.99 -4.02 6.44
N ILE A 117 2.04 -4.16 5.11
CA ILE A 117 3.27 -4.13 4.33
C ILE A 117 3.44 -2.74 3.71
N LEU A 118 4.60 -2.11 3.93
CA LEU A 118 4.93 -0.79 3.40
C LEU A 118 5.34 -0.88 1.93
N ILE A 119 4.71 -0.07 1.07
CA ILE A 119 5.00 -0.09 -0.35
C ILE A 119 5.79 1.16 -0.76
N ILE A 120 6.87 0.94 -1.52
CA ILE A 120 7.47 1.97 -2.36
C ILE A 120 6.87 1.78 -3.74
N ASP A 121 5.92 2.66 -4.10
CA ASP A 121 5.24 2.58 -5.39
C ASP A 121 6.06 3.30 -6.48
N GLU A 122 6.37 2.59 -7.56
CA GLU A 122 7.26 3.03 -8.64
C GLU A 122 6.51 3.08 -9.99
N ILE A 123 6.68 4.18 -10.73
CA ILE A 123 6.21 4.29 -12.13
C ILE A 123 7.13 3.52 -13.09
N PRO A 124 6.70 3.15 -14.32
CA PRO A 124 7.52 2.37 -15.26
C PRO A 124 8.64 3.15 -15.95
N ALA A 125 9.21 4.15 -15.28
CA ALA A 125 10.32 4.95 -15.75
C ALA A 125 11.67 4.26 -15.48
N VAL A 126 11.79 3.01 -15.94
CA VAL A 126 13.00 2.18 -15.82
C VAL A 126 13.80 2.18 -17.12
N SER A 127 15.12 2.01 -17.03
CA SER A 127 16.03 1.96 -18.19
C SER A 127 16.02 3.25 -19.03
N LEU A 128 15.77 4.40 -18.39
CA LEU A 128 15.82 5.70 -19.07
C LEU A 128 17.21 5.96 -19.63
N GLN A 129 17.27 6.15 -20.94
CA GLN A 129 18.46 6.62 -21.63
C GLN A 129 18.34 8.13 -21.78
N PHE A 130 19.07 8.85 -20.93
CA PHE A 130 19.26 10.28 -21.10
C PHE A 130 20.51 10.44 -22.00
N GLY A 131 20.34 10.93 -23.22
CA GLY A 131 21.49 11.31 -24.07
C GLY A 131 22.43 12.24 -23.30
N ASP A 132 23.75 12.17 -23.51
CA ASP A 132 24.39 12.65 -24.74
C ASP A 132 25.42 11.66 -25.33
N GLY A 133 25.03 10.79 -26.29
CA GLY A 133 25.95 9.94 -27.07
C GLY A 133 25.77 8.44 -26.91
#